data_AF-A0AA97NQ20-F1
#
_entry.id   AF-A0AA97NQ20-F1
#
_cell.length_a   1.000
_cell.length_b   1.000
_cell.length_c   1.000
_cell.angle_alpha   90.00
_cell.angle_beta   90.00
_cell.angle_gamma   90.00
#
_symmetry.space_group_name_H-M   'P 1'
#
loop_
_entity.id
_entity.type
_entity.pdbx_description
1 polymer ?
#
loop_
_entity_poly.entity_id
_entity_poly.type
_entity_poly.pdbx_seq_one_letter_code
_entity_poly.pdbx_strand_id
1 'polypeptide(L)'
;MMDKDQVYGRQEEDNKIKGHVDALFRDIKASVNKWRRNSGDRNPPLVGEIDQDLFKLCGQVLPCLNHFDELQSYLESVDPKKSWRMFYRGLLAAIVTNRTFRSVTLEKTSGHDFSLGKADHEAAIGFLELELMKLGNLANLNNWRALTLSLFEARGRDPPLWSRDAVHQMANYALGVLCRWLSPSDPREMMDDLVRIFKHAVLASTLMRTQRASWTLWFPEHVQMDPYTMREADQEEEEEEEERREQDGGVEAHGMASKPERSVRIVATPVLFKRGNADGELFDLPPAVMKKAEVKCVDAVPRRRRRTSSESRSIQKDSPRSSKGKSSLSRSMTESKSGDSRKPGFSFFGKKQ
;
A
#
# COMPACT_ATOMS: atom_id res chain seq x y z
N MET A 1 -35.67 -28.34 7.54
CA MET A 1 -34.46 -27.88 6.84
C MET A 1 -33.69 -27.04 7.85
N MET A 2 -32.51 -27.46 8.31
CA MET A 2 -31.72 -26.65 9.26
C MET A 2 -31.29 -25.36 8.56
N ASP A 3 -31.35 -24.25 9.28
CA ASP A 3 -30.85 -22.97 8.80
C ASP A 3 -29.34 -23.08 8.55
N LYS A 4 -28.86 -22.70 7.36
CA LYS A 4 -27.43 -22.81 7.01
C LYS A 4 -26.57 -21.97 7.96
N ASP A 5 -27.12 -20.89 8.51
CA ASP A 5 -26.43 -20.04 9.50
C ASP A 5 -26.25 -20.74 10.85
N GLN A 6 -27.12 -21.70 11.20
CA GLN A 6 -26.94 -22.54 12.40
C GLN A 6 -25.81 -23.55 12.23
N VAL A 7 -25.50 -23.95 10.99
CA VAL A 7 -24.47 -24.94 10.70
C VAL A 7 -23.12 -24.27 10.47
N TYR A 8 -23.06 -23.25 9.62
CA TYR A 8 -21.79 -22.68 9.14
C TYR A 8 -21.36 -21.39 9.83
N GLY A 9 -22.11 -20.96 10.87
CA GLY A 9 -21.92 -19.69 11.54
C GLY A 9 -22.53 -18.52 10.75
N ARG A 10 -22.60 -17.36 11.42
CA ARG A 10 -23.24 -16.15 10.88
C ARG A 10 -22.52 -15.68 9.61
N GLN A 11 -23.25 -15.62 8.50
CA GLN A 11 -22.79 -15.01 7.27
C GLN A 11 -23.14 -13.53 7.26
N GLU A 12 -22.21 -12.68 6.81
CA GLU A 12 -22.41 -11.24 6.73
C GLU A 12 -22.59 -10.77 5.29
N GLU A 13 -23.36 -9.70 5.11
CA GLU A 13 -23.56 -9.08 3.80
C GLU A 13 -22.26 -8.45 3.27
N ASP A 14 -22.09 -8.49 1.95
CA ASP A 14 -20.93 -7.94 1.24
C ASP A 14 -20.61 -6.49 1.63
N ASN A 15 -21.64 -5.67 1.81
CA ASN A 15 -21.50 -4.27 2.19
C ASN A 15 -20.86 -4.10 3.57
N LYS A 16 -21.15 -5.01 4.51
CA LYS A 16 -20.58 -4.96 5.85
C LYS A 16 -19.09 -5.29 5.82
N ILE A 17 -18.72 -6.37 5.12
CA ILE A 17 -17.32 -6.79 4.97
C ILE A 17 -16.50 -5.70 4.27
N LYS A 18 -17.04 -5.16 3.16
CA LYS A 18 -16.45 -4.02 2.46
C LYS A 18 -16.31 -2.80 3.38
N GLY A 19 -17.32 -2.51 4.20
CA GLY A 19 -17.31 -1.43 5.19
C GLY A 19 -16.16 -1.54 6.20
N HIS A 20 -15.87 -2.74 6.71
CA HIS A 20 -14.73 -2.99 7.60
C HIS A 20 -13.39 -2.72 6.91
N VAL A 21 -13.22 -3.19 5.67
CA VAL A 21 -12.00 -2.96 4.87
C VAL A 21 -11.85 -1.47 4.53
N ASP A 22 -12.95 -0.78 4.19
CA ASP A 22 -12.95 0.66 3.91
C ASP A 22 -12.61 1.50 5.15
N ALA A 23 -13.12 1.12 6.32
CA ALA A 23 -12.78 1.76 7.59
C ALA A 23 -11.29 1.61 7.91
N LEU A 24 -10.72 0.41 7.74
CA LEU A 24 -9.30 0.14 7.96
C LEU A 24 -8.41 1.05 7.09
N PHE A 25 -8.67 1.14 5.78
CA PHE A 25 -7.85 1.98 4.90
C PHE A 25 -8.10 3.48 5.08
N ARG A 26 -9.27 3.86 5.59
CA ARG A 26 -9.54 5.23 6.03
C ARG A 26 -8.72 5.59 7.27
N ASP A 27 -8.58 4.66 8.22
CA ASP A 27 -7.74 4.82 9.40
C ASP A 27 -6.26 4.99 9.01
N ILE A 28 -5.74 4.11 8.15
CA ILE A 28 -4.38 4.22 7.60
C ILE A 28 -4.18 5.60 6.96
N LYS A 29 -5.11 6.03 6.11
CA LYS A 29 -5.05 7.34 5.44
C LYS A 29 -5.06 8.49 6.45
N ALA A 30 -5.90 8.44 7.47
CA ALA A 30 -6.02 9.48 8.49
C ALA A 30 -4.74 9.56 9.34
N SER A 31 -4.25 8.42 9.84
CA SER A 31 -3.06 8.35 10.68
C SER A 31 -1.80 8.81 9.93
N VAL A 32 -1.58 8.33 8.69
CA VAL A 32 -0.43 8.78 7.88
C VAL A 32 -0.49 10.29 7.60
N ASN A 33 -1.68 10.83 7.33
CA ASN A 33 -1.83 12.28 7.12
C ASN A 33 -1.52 13.08 8.38
N LYS A 34 -1.90 12.56 9.54
CA LYS A 34 -1.64 13.16 10.85
C LYS A 34 -0.15 13.16 11.14
N TRP A 35 0.51 12.00 11.09
CA TRP A 35 1.93 11.89 11.38
C TRP A 35 2.78 12.76 10.44
N ARG A 36 2.46 12.76 9.15
CA ARG A 36 3.18 13.56 8.15
C ARG A 36 2.97 15.07 8.31
N ARG A 37 1.86 15.53 8.88
CA ARG A 37 1.69 16.95 9.24
C ARG A 37 2.59 17.32 10.43
N ASN A 38 2.77 16.41 11.38
CA ASN A 38 3.55 16.63 12.58
C ASN A 38 5.07 16.55 12.31
N SER A 39 5.51 15.69 11.38
CA SER A 39 6.93 15.49 11.00
C SER A 39 7.60 16.67 10.28
N GLY A 40 6.87 17.74 9.96
CA GLY A 40 7.40 18.88 9.18
C GLY A 40 7.43 18.62 7.67
N ASP A 41 7.78 19.67 6.91
CA ASP A 41 7.69 19.67 5.44
C ASP A 41 8.92 19.06 4.73
N ARG A 42 9.96 18.68 5.47
CA ARG A 42 11.17 18.05 4.94
C ARG A 42 11.04 16.54 5.02
N ASN A 43 11.12 15.85 3.88
CA ASN A 43 11.29 14.41 3.87
C ASN A 43 12.77 14.13 4.19
N PRO A 44 13.07 13.33 5.23
CA PRO A 44 14.46 12.99 5.54
C PRO A 44 15.07 12.19 4.37
N PRO A 45 16.39 12.29 4.15
CA PRO A 45 17.07 11.43 3.19
C PRO A 45 16.83 9.96 3.54
N LEU A 46 16.71 9.11 2.52
CA LEU A 46 16.63 7.66 2.73
C LEU A 46 17.99 7.18 3.25
N VAL A 47 18.13 7.07 4.57
CA VAL A 47 19.38 6.60 5.21
C VAL A 47 19.10 5.28 5.92
N GLY A 48 19.94 4.28 5.66
CA GLY A 48 19.92 3.00 6.36
C GLY A 48 20.21 1.82 5.44
N GLU A 49 20.71 0.73 6.03
CA GLU A 49 20.81 -0.56 5.33
C GLU A 49 19.42 -1.12 5.07
N ILE A 50 19.24 -1.66 3.87
CA ILE A 50 17.95 -2.16 3.41
C ILE A 50 18.13 -3.61 3.06
N ASP A 51 17.44 -4.43 3.84
CA ASP A 51 17.32 -5.84 3.56
C ASP A 51 16.42 -6.09 2.34
N GLN A 52 16.56 -7.29 1.79
CA GLN A 52 15.82 -7.70 0.60
C GLN A 52 14.30 -7.71 0.82
N ASP A 53 13.86 -7.92 2.07
CA ASP A 53 12.43 -7.99 2.41
C ASP A 53 11.79 -6.61 2.39
N LEU A 54 12.46 -5.59 2.93
CA LEU A 54 12.04 -4.20 2.86
C LEU A 54 12.07 -3.68 1.41
N PHE A 55 13.05 -4.11 0.61
CA PHE A 55 13.06 -3.78 -0.82
C PHE A 55 11.84 -4.36 -1.54
N LYS A 56 11.55 -5.65 -1.37
CA LYS A 56 10.35 -6.30 -1.93
C LYS A 56 9.08 -5.56 -1.50
N LEU A 57 8.97 -5.20 -0.23
CA LEU A 57 7.83 -4.46 0.30
C LEU A 57 7.69 -3.07 -0.34
N CYS A 58 8.79 -2.34 -0.55
CA CYS A 58 8.77 -1.07 -1.27
C CYS A 58 8.37 -1.27 -2.75
N GLY A 59 8.84 -2.33 -3.38
CA GLY A 59 8.50 -2.70 -4.75
C GLY A 59 7.03 -3.06 -4.96
N GLN A 60 6.36 -3.62 -3.94
CA GLN A 60 4.89 -3.84 -3.99
C GLN A 60 4.12 -2.51 -4.07
N VAL A 61 4.63 -1.47 -3.41
CA VAL A 61 4.05 -0.12 -3.38
C VAL A 61 4.43 0.69 -4.61
N LEU A 62 5.64 0.47 -5.12
CA LEU A 62 6.22 1.12 -6.28
C LEU A 62 6.64 0.05 -7.30
N PRO A 63 5.70 -0.44 -8.14
CA PRO A 63 5.99 -1.51 -9.09
C PRO A 63 7.11 -1.15 -10.08
N CYS A 64 7.32 0.13 -10.37
CA CYS A 64 8.39 0.63 -11.23
C CYS A 64 9.76 0.71 -10.53
N LEU A 65 9.89 0.32 -9.26
CA LEU A 65 11.15 0.40 -8.53
C LEU A 65 12.03 -0.81 -8.86
N ASN A 66 13.06 -0.60 -9.66
CA ASN A 66 14.03 -1.64 -10.04
C ASN A 66 15.22 -1.68 -9.08
N HIS A 67 15.65 -0.51 -8.61
CA HIS A 67 16.74 -0.37 -7.65
C HIS A 67 16.34 0.56 -6.51
N PHE A 68 16.80 0.26 -5.29
CA PHE A 68 16.46 1.06 -4.12
C PHE A 68 16.97 2.52 -4.24
N ASP A 69 18.15 2.71 -4.84
CA ASP A 69 18.76 4.03 -5.01
C ASP A 69 17.87 5.01 -5.79
N GLU A 70 16.95 4.48 -6.59
CA GLU A 70 15.99 5.28 -7.36
C GLU A 70 14.80 5.75 -6.52
N LEU A 71 14.56 5.17 -5.34
CA LEU A 71 13.37 5.43 -4.51
C LEU A 71 13.20 6.92 -4.22
N GLN A 72 14.27 7.61 -3.80
CA GLN A 72 14.19 9.02 -3.48
C GLN A 72 13.82 9.85 -4.72
N SER A 73 14.48 9.60 -5.85
CA SER A 73 14.21 10.26 -7.13
C SER A 73 12.76 10.04 -7.58
N TYR A 74 12.26 8.80 -7.46
CA TYR A 74 10.86 8.50 -7.77
C TYR A 74 9.90 9.30 -6.89
N LEU A 75 10.17 9.42 -5.60
CA LEU A 75 9.27 10.13 -4.71
C LEU A 75 9.36 11.66 -4.88
N GLU A 76 10.52 12.20 -5.29
CA GLU A 76 10.76 13.64 -5.43
C GLU A 76 10.37 14.25 -6.78
N SER A 77 10.15 13.45 -7.83
CA SER A 77 9.93 13.97 -9.19
C SER A 77 8.79 15.01 -9.39
N VAL A 78 7.50 14.61 -9.35
CA VAL A 78 6.38 15.43 -9.88
C VAL A 78 5.63 16.18 -8.79
N ASP A 79 5.36 15.51 -7.67
CA ASP A 79 4.70 16.11 -6.50
C ASP A 79 5.25 15.39 -5.27
N PRO A 80 6.39 15.86 -4.71
CA PRO A 80 7.03 15.21 -3.58
C PRO A 80 6.06 15.03 -2.43
N LYS A 81 5.26 16.07 -2.14
CA LYS A 81 4.36 16.05 -1.00
C LYS A 81 3.31 14.95 -1.15
N LYS A 82 2.68 14.83 -2.32
CA LYS A 82 1.68 13.78 -2.55
C LYS A 82 2.31 12.41 -2.72
N SER A 83 3.44 12.30 -3.42
CA SER A 83 4.16 11.04 -3.64
C SER A 83 4.56 10.39 -2.32
N TRP A 84 5.26 11.11 -1.44
CA TRP A 84 5.66 10.59 -0.13
C TRP A 84 4.46 10.18 0.72
N ARG A 85 3.40 10.99 0.74
CA ARG A 85 2.15 10.66 1.45
C ARG A 85 1.50 9.38 0.92
N MET A 86 1.45 9.20 -0.41
CA MET A 86 0.90 8.00 -1.04
C MET A 86 1.80 6.78 -0.77
N PHE A 87 3.11 6.97 -0.79
CA PHE A 87 4.09 5.94 -0.48
C PHE A 87 3.94 5.43 0.95
N TYR A 88 3.91 6.30 1.97
CA TYR A 88 3.71 5.86 3.36
C TYR A 88 2.36 5.17 3.58
N ARG A 89 1.30 5.62 2.89
CA ARG A 89 0.00 4.93 2.92
C ARG A 89 0.10 3.54 2.31
N GLY A 90 0.69 3.41 1.13
CA GLY A 90 0.91 2.14 0.45
C GLY A 90 1.79 1.21 1.27
N LEU A 91 2.87 1.72 1.85
CA LEU A 91 3.79 0.97 2.69
C LEU A 91 3.10 0.42 3.93
N LEU A 92 2.37 1.25 4.69
CA LEU A 92 1.59 0.77 5.83
C LEU A 92 0.50 -0.20 5.39
N ALA A 93 -0.18 0.07 4.28
CA ALA A 93 -1.20 -0.83 3.73
C ALA A 93 -0.62 -2.19 3.33
N ALA A 94 0.56 -2.23 2.71
CA ALA A 94 1.26 -3.46 2.35
C ALA A 94 1.69 -4.25 3.59
N ILE A 95 2.26 -3.58 4.61
CA ILE A 95 2.61 -4.22 5.89
C ILE A 95 1.37 -4.82 6.55
N VAL A 96 0.29 -4.04 6.66
CA VAL A 96 -0.97 -4.49 7.26
C VAL A 96 -1.55 -5.67 6.49
N THR A 97 -1.56 -5.61 5.16
CA THR A 97 -2.07 -6.68 4.30
C THR A 97 -1.25 -7.96 4.49
N ASN A 98 0.07 -7.89 4.31
CA ASN A 98 0.96 -9.06 4.31
C ASN A 98 1.10 -9.72 5.69
N ARG A 99 1.00 -8.94 6.78
CA ARG A 99 1.15 -9.47 8.14
C ARG A 99 -0.15 -9.91 8.79
N THR A 100 -1.29 -9.39 8.34
CA THR A 100 -2.59 -9.61 9.02
C THR A 100 -3.55 -10.48 8.21
N PHE A 101 -3.57 -10.34 6.89
CA PHE A 101 -4.53 -11.04 6.05
C PHE A 101 -3.91 -12.34 5.57
N ARG A 102 -4.51 -13.45 5.98
CA ARG A 102 -4.05 -14.78 5.62
C ARG A 102 -4.40 -15.08 4.16
N SER A 103 -3.45 -15.64 3.43
CA SER A 103 -3.62 -16.13 2.05
C SER A 103 -3.22 -17.60 1.98
N VAL A 104 -3.93 -18.36 1.15
CA VAL A 104 -3.63 -19.78 0.91
C VAL A 104 -3.39 -19.94 -0.58
N THR A 105 -2.21 -20.42 -0.95
CA THR A 105 -1.87 -20.83 -2.32
C THR A 105 -1.63 -22.33 -2.37
N LEU A 106 -1.49 -22.89 -3.57
CA LEU A 106 -1.23 -24.32 -3.78
C LEU A 106 0.06 -24.80 -3.08
N GLU A 107 1.02 -23.90 -2.90
CA GLU A 107 2.35 -24.22 -2.37
C GLU A 107 2.51 -23.85 -0.90
N LYS A 108 1.83 -22.79 -0.43
CA LYS A 108 2.04 -22.24 0.91
C LYS A 108 0.82 -21.52 1.47
N THR A 109 0.73 -21.53 2.80
CA THR A 109 -0.08 -20.59 3.57
C THR A 109 0.80 -19.42 4.00
N SER A 110 0.31 -18.19 3.87
CA SER A 110 0.96 -16.98 4.38
C SER A 110 0.01 -16.17 5.26
N GLY A 111 0.56 -15.35 6.16
CA GLY A 111 -0.21 -14.60 7.15
C GLY A 111 -0.62 -15.45 8.35
N HIS A 112 -1.46 -14.89 9.22
CA HIS A 112 -1.79 -15.48 10.52
C HIS A 112 -3.29 -15.58 10.79
N ASP A 113 -3.68 -16.65 11.49
CA ASP A 113 -5.06 -16.81 11.99
C ASP A 113 -5.19 -16.42 13.46
N PHE A 114 -5.51 -15.14 13.66
CA PHE A 114 -5.67 -14.54 14.99
C PHE A 114 -6.94 -14.97 15.74
N SER A 115 -7.72 -15.93 15.22
CA SER A 115 -8.85 -16.55 15.94
C SER A 115 -8.49 -17.86 16.64
N LEU A 116 -7.38 -18.53 16.30
CA LEU A 116 -7.11 -19.93 16.68
C LEU A 116 -6.35 -20.13 17.99
N GLY A 117 -5.48 -19.18 18.32
CA GLY A 117 -4.94 -18.95 19.65
C GLY A 117 -3.94 -19.86 20.25
N LYS A 118 -3.59 -20.88 19.50
CA LYS A 118 -2.41 -21.68 19.74
C LYS A 118 -1.74 -21.85 18.40
N ALA A 119 -0.41 -21.68 18.38
CA ALA A 119 0.40 -21.92 17.20
C ALA A 119 0.15 -23.32 16.63
N ASP A 120 -0.06 -24.32 17.51
CA ASP A 120 -0.40 -25.69 17.10
C ASP A 120 -1.73 -25.79 16.35
N HIS A 121 -2.75 -25.03 16.76
CA HIS A 121 -4.04 -24.99 16.05
C HIS A 121 -3.88 -24.33 14.69
N GLU A 122 -3.12 -23.24 14.63
CA GLU A 122 -2.84 -22.51 13.38
C GLU A 122 -2.09 -23.39 12.38
N ALA A 123 -1.06 -24.11 12.84
CA ALA A 123 -0.28 -25.05 12.04
C ALA A 123 -1.15 -26.22 11.55
N ALA A 124 -1.96 -26.82 12.43
CA ALA A 124 -2.85 -27.91 12.05
C ALA A 124 -3.91 -27.48 11.03
N ILE A 125 -4.53 -26.31 11.24
CA ILE A 125 -5.52 -25.77 10.29
C ILE A 125 -4.85 -25.40 8.97
N GLY A 126 -3.64 -24.82 9.00
CA GLY A 126 -2.90 -24.54 7.77
C GLY A 126 -2.54 -25.78 6.97
N PHE A 127 -2.13 -26.85 7.63
CA PHE A 127 -1.92 -28.13 6.97
C PHE A 127 -3.20 -28.64 6.32
N LEU A 128 -4.33 -28.64 7.05
CA LEU A 128 -5.62 -29.11 6.51
C LEU A 128 -6.12 -28.25 5.35
N GLU A 129 -5.96 -26.91 5.42
CA GLU A 129 -6.32 -26.02 4.31
C GLU A 129 -5.50 -26.33 3.05
N LEU A 130 -4.20 -26.59 3.18
CA LEU A 130 -3.34 -26.95 2.06
C LEU A 130 -3.75 -28.29 1.43
N GLU A 131 -4.00 -29.31 2.24
CA GLU A 131 -4.45 -30.61 1.75
C GLU A 131 -5.81 -30.52 1.05
N LEU A 132 -6.77 -29.78 1.63
CA LEU A 132 -8.07 -29.54 1.01
C LEU A 132 -7.95 -28.71 -0.28
N MET A 133 -7.00 -27.76 -0.34
CA MET A 133 -6.73 -26.99 -1.56
C MET A 133 -6.20 -27.89 -2.69
N LYS A 134 -5.32 -28.86 -2.39
CA LYS A 134 -4.81 -29.84 -3.36
C LYS A 134 -5.89 -30.73 -3.95
N LEU A 135 -6.97 -30.99 -3.22
CA LEU A 135 -8.14 -31.73 -3.71
C LEU A 135 -8.99 -30.92 -4.73
N GLY A 136 -8.71 -29.63 -4.91
CA GLY A 136 -9.28 -28.81 -5.99
C GLY A 136 -10.72 -28.32 -5.78
N ASN A 137 -11.38 -28.66 -4.67
CA ASN A 137 -12.74 -28.19 -4.39
C ASN A 137 -12.73 -26.97 -3.45
N LEU A 138 -12.65 -25.77 -4.05
CA LEU A 138 -12.62 -24.51 -3.31
C LEU A 138 -13.89 -24.26 -2.49
N ALA A 139 -15.06 -24.70 -2.96
CA ALA A 139 -16.31 -24.55 -2.22
C ALA A 139 -16.28 -25.33 -0.90
N ASN A 140 -15.84 -26.59 -0.95
CA ASN A 140 -15.69 -27.43 0.24
C ASN A 140 -14.64 -26.88 1.21
N LEU A 141 -13.49 -26.43 0.70
CA LEU A 141 -12.46 -25.77 1.51
C LEU A 141 -13.03 -24.57 2.27
N ASN A 142 -13.72 -23.65 1.58
CA ASN A 142 -14.25 -22.45 2.21
C ASN A 142 -15.41 -22.75 3.17
N ASN A 143 -16.30 -23.71 2.85
CA ASN A 143 -17.35 -24.16 3.77
C ASN A 143 -16.77 -24.80 5.04
N TRP A 144 -15.76 -25.66 4.90
CA TRP A 144 -15.05 -26.26 6.03
C TRP A 144 -14.36 -25.20 6.88
N ARG A 145 -13.69 -24.24 6.26
CA ARG A 145 -13.02 -23.13 6.94
C ARG A 145 -14.02 -22.27 7.72
N ALA A 146 -15.10 -21.84 7.07
CA ALA A 146 -16.15 -21.02 7.68
C ALA A 146 -16.74 -21.70 8.92
N LEU A 147 -17.09 -22.99 8.80
CA LEU A 147 -17.56 -23.81 9.92
C LEU A 147 -16.51 -23.88 11.04
N THR A 148 -15.28 -24.29 10.70
CA THR A 148 -14.22 -24.53 11.67
C THR A 148 -13.90 -23.25 12.45
N LEU A 149 -13.69 -22.14 11.77
CA LEU A 149 -13.38 -20.86 12.41
C LEU A 149 -14.54 -20.31 13.23
N SER A 150 -15.79 -20.48 12.77
CA SER A 150 -16.97 -20.09 13.54
C SER A 150 -17.10 -20.86 14.85
N LEU A 151 -16.70 -22.14 14.87
CA LEU A 151 -16.65 -22.94 16.11
C LEU A 151 -15.59 -22.43 17.09
N PHE A 152 -14.43 -21.98 16.59
CA PHE A 152 -13.41 -21.35 17.43
C PHE A 152 -13.86 -19.99 17.97
N GLU A 153 -14.57 -19.20 17.17
CA GLU A 153 -15.14 -17.91 17.58
C GLU A 153 -16.21 -18.10 18.66
N ALA A 154 -17.14 -19.04 18.48
CA ALA A 154 -18.20 -19.35 19.44
C ALA A 154 -17.67 -19.84 20.80
N ARG A 155 -16.46 -20.42 20.82
CA ARG A 155 -15.82 -20.96 22.03
C ARG A 155 -15.09 -19.90 22.86
N GLY A 156 -14.78 -18.72 22.30
CA GLY A 156 -14.02 -17.66 22.96
C GLY A 156 -14.86 -16.40 23.19
N ARG A 157 -15.35 -16.17 24.41
CA ARG A 157 -16.11 -14.95 24.77
C ARG A 157 -15.25 -13.68 24.93
N ASP A 158 -13.92 -13.82 24.92
CA ASP A 158 -13.00 -12.68 24.99
C ASP A 158 -12.05 -12.69 23.79
N PRO A 159 -11.77 -11.53 23.17
CA PRO A 159 -10.70 -11.43 22.19
C PRO A 159 -9.43 -11.94 22.87
N PRO A 160 -8.81 -12.98 22.33
CA PRO A 160 -7.79 -13.68 23.06
C PRO A 160 -6.61 -12.78 23.45
N LEU A 161 -6.07 -12.95 24.67
CA LEU A 161 -4.96 -12.15 25.21
C LEU A 161 -3.70 -12.15 24.32
N TRP A 162 -3.48 -13.21 23.52
CA TRP A 162 -2.36 -13.33 22.59
C TRP A 162 -2.53 -12.49 21.30
N SER A 163 -3.76 -12.04 20.98
CA SER A 163 -3.99 -11.03 19.94
C SER A 163 -3.29 -9.71 20.30
N ARG A 164 -3.13 -9.40 21.60
CA ARG A 164 -2.50 -8.17 22.05
C ARG A 164 -1.01 -8.15 21.72
N ASP A 165 -0.30 -9.22 22.05
CA ASP A 165 1.14 -9.32 21.82
C ASP A 165 1.46 -9.38 20.32
N ALA A 166 0.68 -10.15 19.53
CA ALA A 166 0.85 -10.19 18.08
C ALA A 166 0.56 -8.83 17.43
N VAL A 167 -0.52 -8.15 17.83
CA VAL A 167 -0.82 -6.78 17.38
C VAL A 167 0.31 -5.82 17.73
N HIS A 168 0.85 -5.89 18.95
CA HIS A 168 1.99 -5.06 19.35
C HIS A 168 3.26 -5.41 18.56
N GLN A 169 3.54 -6.67 18.27
CA GLN A 169 4.69 -7.06 17.45
C GLN A 169 4.57 -6.53 16.03
N MET A 170 3.39 -6.67 15.41
CA MET A 170 3.12 -6.10 14.08
C MET A 170 3.21 -4.58 14.06
N ALA A 171 2.67 -3.90 15.09
CA ALA A 171 2.76 -2.46 15.26
C ALA A 171 4.21 -2.00 15.46
N ASN A 172 5.00 -2.71 16.28
CA ASN A 172 6.43 -2.44 16.48
C ASN A 172 7.22 -2.58 15.18
N TYR A 173 6.96 -3.64 14.40
CA TYR A 173 7.59 -3.80 13.10
C TYR A 173 7.24 -2.63 12.16
N ALA A 174 5.95 -2.29 12.05
CA ALA A 174 5.51 -1.18 11.22
C ALA A 174 6.12 0.16 11.66
N LEU A 175 6.21 0.41 12.96
CA LEU A 175 6.86 1.58 13.53
C LEU A 175 8.35 1.59 13.15
N GLY A 176 9.06 0.48 13.33
CA GLY A 176 10.47 0.34 12.99
C GLY A 176 10.77 0.58 11.51
N VAL A 177 9.88 0.15 10.61
CA VAL A 177 9.99 0.43 9.17
C VAL A 177 9.69 1.88 8.85
N LEU A 178 8.54 2.39 9.32
CA LEU A 178 8.10 3.75 8.97
C LEU A 178 9.01 4.83 9.55
N CYS A 179 9.51 4.65 10.78
CA CYS A 179 10.41 5.60 11.44
C CYS A 179 11.78 5.76 10.76
N ARG A 180 12.14 4.88 9.82
CA ARG A 180 13.36 5.06 9.00
C ARG A 180 13.27 6.30 8.12
N TRP A 181 12.06 6.63 7.65
CA TRP A 181 11.84 7.67 6.65
C TRP A 181 10.77 8.67 7.03
N LEU A 182 9.98 8.38 8.06
CA LEU A 182 9.07 9.30 8.70
C LEU A 182 9.69 9.69 10.04
N SER A 183 9.86 10.97 10.33
CA SER A 183 10.33 11.43 11.65
C SER A 183 9.13 11.91 12.47
N PRO A 184 8.36 11.00 13.12
CA PRO A 184 7.20 11.42 13.90
C PRO A 184 7.64 12.28 15.10
N SER A 185 6.89 13.34 15.39
CA SER A 185 7.15 14.18 16.57
C SER A 185 6.89 13.43 17.88
N ASP A 186 5.96 12.48 17.87
CA ASP A 186 5.65 11.59 18.99
C ASP A 186 5.54 10.13 18.52
N PRO A 187 6.60 9.32 18.72
CA PRO A 187 6.59 7.90 18.40
C PRO A 187 5.58 7.08 19.21
N ARG A 188 5.18 7.54 20.41
CA ARG A 188 4.20 6.83 21.25
C ARG A 188 2.79 6.98 20.68
N GLU A 189 2.44 8.19 20.28
CA GLU A 189 1.17 8.44 19.58
C GLU A 189 1.06 7.61 18.28
N MET A 190 2.16 7.52 17.53
CA MET A 190 2.23 6.69 16.34
C MET A 190 2.05 5.20 16.66
N MET A 191 2.64 4.71 17.76
CA MET A 191 2.44 3.33 18.23
C MET A 191 0.96 3.06 18.55
N ASP A 192 0.29 3.96 19.28
CA ASP A 192 -1.12 3.80 19.65
C ASP A 192 -2.03 3.75 18.40
N ASP A 193 -1.76 4.62 17.42
CA ASP A 193 -2.46 4.60 16.14
C ASP A 193 -2.20 3.30 15.36
N LEU A 194 -0.97 2.79 15.35
CA LEU A 194 -0.63 1.51 14.72
C LEU A 194 -1.32 0.33 15.39
N VAL A 195 -1.32 0.26 16.72
CA VAL A 195 -2.02 -0.79 17.49
C VAL A 195 -3.51 -0.79 17.16
N ARG A 196 -4.14 0.39 17.06
CA ARG A 196 -5.55 0.52 16.66
C ARG A 196 -5.78 0.01 15.23
N ILE A 197 -4.92 0.37 14.28
CA ILE A 197 -5.00 -0.11 12.89
C ILE A 197 -4.89 -1.63 12.81
N PHE A 198 -3.92 -2.23 13.50
CA PHE A 198 -3.75 -3.68 13.50
C PHE A 198 -4.90 -4.42 14.20
N LYS A 199 -5.49 -3.86 15.27
CA LYS A 199 -6.73 -4.41 15.85
C LYS A 199 -7.87 -4.45 14.83
N HIS A 200 -8.09 -3.36 14.09
CA HIS A 200 -9.10 -3.32 13.04
C HIS A 200 -8.80 -4.31 11.91
N ALA A 201 -7.54 -4.45 11.51
CA ALA A 201 -7.12 -5.40 10.49
C ALA A 201 -7.34 -6.87 10.92
N VAL A 202 -7.04 -7.20 12.18
CA VAL A 202 -7.30 -8.53 12.75
C VAL A 202 -8.80 -8.84 12.71
N LEU A 203 -9.64 -7.92 13.18
CA LEU A 203 -11.10 -8.09 13.14
C LEU A 203 -11.62 -8.29 11.71
N ALA A 204 -11.13 -7.51 10.75
CA ALA A 204 -11.52 -7.65 9.34
C ALA A 204 -11.04 -8.98 8.74
N SER A 205 -9.82 -9.41 9.05
CA SER A 205 -9.23 -10.68 8.59
C SER A 205 -10.02 -11.88 9.15
N THR A 206 -10.31 -11.89 10.44
CA THR A 206 -11.13 -12.91 11.09
C THR A 206 -12.52 -12.95 10.46
N LEU A 207 -13.18 -11.81 10.32
CA LEU A 207 -14.51 -11.72 9.71
C LEU A 207 -14.50 -12.30 8.28
N MET A 208 -13.53 -11.90 7.45
CA MET A 208 -13.41 -12.39 6.07
C MET A 208 -13.25 -13.92 6.00
N ARG A 209 -12.54 -14.52 6.95
CA ARG A 209 -12.25 -15.95 6.95
C ARG A 209 -13.37 -16.82 7.52
N THR A 210 -14.24 -16.28 8.36
CA THR A 210 -15.45 -16.97 8.84
C THR A 210 -16.56 -17.00 7.79
N GLN A 211 -16.39 -16.30 6.66
CA GLN A 211 -17.34 -16.35 5.57
C GLN A 211 -17.15 -17.58 4.68
N ARG A 212 -18.26 -18.06 4.15
CA ARG A 212 -18.33 -19.13 3.15
C ARG A 212 -17.88 -18.67 1.78
N ALA A 213 -18.08 -17.39 1.45
CA ALA A 213 -17.41 -16.78 0.31
C ALA A 213 -15.90 -16.63 0.62
N SER A 214 -15.05 -16.81 -0.39
CA SER A 214 -13.63 -16.52 -0.25
C SER A 214 -13.40 -15.03 -0.46
N TRP A 215 -12.93 -14.36 0.59
CA TRP A 215 -12.51 -12.97 0.54
C TRP A 215 -10.99 -12.90 0.58
N THR A 216 -10.41 -12.14 -0.34
CA THR A 216 -8.95 -11.99 -0.42
C THR A 216 -8.60 -10.53 -0.57
N LEU A 217 -7.69 -10.09 0.30
CA LEU A 217 -7.09 -8.77 0.20
C LEU A 217 -5.71 -8.95 -0.43
N TRP A 218 -5.53 -8.40 -1.62
CA TRP A 218 -4.33 -8.62 -2.41
C TRP A 218 -3.61 -7.30 -2.66
N PHE A 219 -2.33 -7.28 -2.28
CA PHE A 219 -1.39 -6.26 -2.68
C PHE A 219 -0.52 -6.83 -3.81
N PRO A 220 -0.30 -6.09 -4.91
CA PRO A 220 0.54 -6.56 -6.01
C PRO A 220 1.91 -7.04 -5.50
N GLU A 221 2.35 -8.20 -5.97
CA GLU A 221 3.71 -8.66 -5.71
C GLU A 221 4.71 -7.83 -6.52
N HIS A 222 5.90 -7.60 -5.96
CA HIS A 222 6.98 -6.98 -6.71
C HIS A 222 7.52 -7.99 -7.70
N VAL A 223 7.27 -7.77 -8.98
CA VAL A 223 7.94 -8.48 -10.06
C VAL A 223 9.15 -7.63 -10.44
N GLN A 224 10.34 -8.08 -10.11
CA GLN A 224 11.55 -7.53 -10.72
C GLN A 224 11.47 -7.87 -12.20
N MET A 225 11.18 -6.87 -13.03
CA MET A 225 11.27 -7.01 -14.47
C MET A 225 12.74 -7.23 -14.81
N ASP A 226 13.03 -8.32 -15.52
CA ASP A 226 14.36 -8.50 -16.10
C ASP A 226 14.64 -7.31 -17.04
N PRO A 227 15.79 -6.63 -16.93
CA PRO A 227 16.20 -5.60 -17.88
C PRO A 227 16.07 -6.03 -19.35
N TYR A 228 16.22 -7.32 -19.67
CA TYR A 228 15.97 -7.85 -21.00
C TYR A 228 14.49 -7.80 -21.38
N THR A 229 13.58 -8.20 -20.48
CA THR A 229 12.13 -8.15 -20.73
C THR A 229 11.60 -6.72 -20.85
N MET A 230 12.19 -5.75 -20.12
CA MET A 230 11.84 -4.33 -20.33
C MET A 230 12.30 -3.84 -21.71
N ARG A 231 13.48 -4.28 -22.17
CA ARG A 231 14.00 -3.94 -23.49
C ARG A 231 13.22 -4.62 -24.61
N GLU A 232 12.76 -5.85 -24.40
CA GLU A 232 11.87 -6.58 -25.31
C GLU A 232 10.50 -5.91 -25.39
N ALA A 233 9.91 -5.48 -24.27
CA ALA A 233 8.67 -4.70 -24.29
C ALA A 233 8.84 -3.36 -25.01
N ASP A 234 9.97 -2.67 -24.79
CA ASP A 234 10.31 -1.45 -25.51
C ASP A 234 10.54 -1.70 -27.02
N GLN A 235 11.02 -2.89 -27.40
CA GLN A 235 11.27 -3.29 -28.80
C GLN A 235 10.01 -3.78 -29.51
N GLU A 236 9.17 -4.58 -28.85
CA GLU A 236 7.86 -5.00 -29.36
C GLU A 236 6.94 -3.79 -29.57
N GLU A 237 7.01 -2.78 -28.69
CA GLU A 237 6.28 -1.51 -28.90
C GLU A 237 6.81 -0.74 -30.12
N GLU A 238 8.13 -0.73 -30.34
CA GLU A 238 8.75 -0.10 -31.51
C GLU A 238 8.41 -0.85 -32.82
N GLU A 239 8.40 -2.18 -32.80
CA GLU A 239 8.02 -3.04 -33.93
C GLU A 239 6.51 -2.96 -34.22
N GLU A 240 5.63 -2.96 -33.22
CA GLU A 240 4.19 -2.75 -33.41
C GLU A 240 3.86 -1.35 -33.94
N GLU A 241 4.60 -0.31 -33.50
CA GLU A 241 4.47 1.03 -34.08
C GLU A 241 4.96 1.08 -35.53
N GLU A 242 5.99 0.33 -35.88
CA GLU A 242 6.56 0.26 -37.24
C GLU A 242 5.62 -0.51 -38.18
N GLU A 243 5.11 -1.67 -37.78
CA GLU A 243 4.12 -2.46 -38.56
C GLU A 243 2.83 -1.67 -38.81
N ARG A 244 2.35 -0.89 -37.83
CA ARG A 244 1.18 -0.01 -38.04
C ARG A 244 1.47 1.13 -39.02
N ARG A 245 2.70 1.65 -39.06
CA ARG A 245 3.12 2.67 -40.04
C ARG A 245 3.23 2.09 -41.45
N GLU A 246 3.62 0.82 -41.57
CA GLU A 246 3.71 0.13 -42.85
C GLU A 246 2.34 -0.28 -43.41
N GLN A 247 1.39 -0.68 -42.54
CA GLN A 247 0.04 -1.05 -42.95
C GLN A 247 -0.84 0.15 -43.36
N ASP A 248 -0.62 1.34 -42.78
CA ASP A 248 -1.41 2.55 -43.09
C ASP A 248 -0.92 3.34 -44.33
N GLY A 249 -0.03 2.75 -45.14
CA GLY A 249 0.19 3.18 -46.53
C GLY A 249 0.43 4.68 -46.71
N GLY A 250 1.48 5.24 -46.11
CA GLY A 250 2.08 6.51 -46.53
C GLY A 250 1.14 7.72 -46.62
N VAL A 251 0.05 7.77 -45.85
CA VAL A 251 -0.75 8.99 -45.71
C VAL A 251 -0.24 9.74 -44.49
N GLU A 252 0.15 11.00 -44.70
CA GLU A 252 0.52 11.95 -43.65
C GLU A 252 -0.67 12.15 -42.68
N ALA A 253 -0.81 11.24 -41.72
CA ALA A 253 -1.76 11.34 -40.64
C ALA A 253 -1.21 12.34 -39.62
N HIS A 254 -1.47 13.62 -39.87
CA HIS A 254 -1.44 14.63 -38.82
C HIS A 254 -2.39 14.22 -37.68
N GLY A 255 -1.83 13.67 -36.61
CA GLY A 255 -2.40 13.80 -35.26
C GLY A 255 -3.27 12.66 -34.74
N MET A 256 -3.02 11.39 -35.08
CA MET A 256 -3.44 10.32 -34.16
C MET A 256 -2.51 10.35 -32.95
N ALA A 257 -2.93 11.07 -31.91
CA ALA A 257 -2.32 10.99 -30.60
C ALA A 257 -2.38 9.53 -30.13
N SER A 258 -1.23 8.85 -30.11
CA SER A 258 -1.06 7.64 -29.33
C SER A 258 -1.62 7.93 -27.93
N LYS A 259 -2.53 7.07 -27.45
CA LYS A 259 -3.04 7.22 -26.08
C LYS A 259 -1.81 7.23 -25.17
N PRO A 260 -1.61 8.25 -24.32
CA PRO A 260 -0.46 8.27 -23.45
C PRO A 260 -0.52 7.01 -22.60
N GLU A 261 0.51 6.17 -22.71
CA GLU A 261 0.64 5.01 -21.85
C GLU A 261 0.66 5.50 -20.40
N ARG A 262 -0.30 5.04 -19.62
CA ARG A 262 -0.40 5.42 -18.21
C ARG A 262 0.22 4.30 -17.39
N SER A 263 1.44 4.53 -16.91
CA SER A 263 2.10 3.60 -16.00
C SER A 263 1.69 3.88 -14.55
N VAL A 264 1.51 2.81 -13.77
CA VAL A 264 1.18 2.89 -12.34
C VAL A 264 2.46 3.15 -11.56
N ARG A 265 2.56 4.32 -10.95
CA ARG A 265 3.73 4.72 -10.17
C ARG A 265 3.66 4.28 -8.72
N ILE A 266 2.51 4.47 -8.07
CA ILE A 266 2.33 4.17 -6.63
C ILE A 266 0.99 3.49 -6.41
N VAL A 267 0.97 2.39 -5.66
CA VAL A 267 -0.22 1.70 -5.16
C VAL A 267 -0.38 2.01 -3.68
N ALA A 268 -1.46 2.70 -3.30
CA ALA A 268 -1.67 3.12 -1.90
C ALA A 268 -2.55 2.16 -1.08
N THR A 269 -3.35 1.32 -1.73
CA THR A 269 -4.23 0.35 -1.06
C THR A 269 -4.29 -0.96 -1.85
N PRO A 270 -4.51 -2.11 -1.18
CA PRO A 270 -4.75 -3.38 -1.87
C PRO A 270 -6.09 -3.39 -2.61
N VAL A 271 -6.25 -4.40 -3.46
CA VAL A 271 -7.50 -4.77 -4.11
C VAL A 271 -8.23 -5.78 -3.21
N LEU A 272 -9.56 -5.62 -3.07
CA LEU A 272 -10.41 -6.60 -2.37
C LEU A 272 -11.14 -7.43 -3.42
N PHE A 273 -10.96 -8.74 -3.34
CA PHE A 273 -11.63 -9.72 -4.18
C PHE A 273 -12.61 -10.56 -3.37
N LYS A 274 -13.68 -10.99 -4.04
CA LYS A 274 -14.62 -12.00 -3.56
C LYS A 274 -14.75 -13.10 -4.60
N ARG A 275 -14.70 -14.35 -4.17
CA ARG A 275 -15.06 -15.53 -4.97
C ARG A 275 -16.12 -16.33 -4.24
N GLY A 276 -17.13 -16.80 -4.98
CA GLY A 276 -18.29 -17.46 -4.43
C GLY A 276 -19.25 -16.52 -3.69
N ASN A 277 -20.36 -17.06 -3.18
CA ASN A 277 -21.41 -16.32 -2.47
C ASN A 277 -21.53 -16.75 -0.99
N ALA A 278 -22.44 -16.10 -0.24
CA ALA A 278 -22.73 -16.45 1.16
C ALA A 278 -23.29 -17.88 1.31
N ASP A 279 -23.84 -18.43 0.23
CA ASP A 279 -24.29 -19.81 0.12
C ASP A 279 -23.15 -20.82 -0.12
N GLY A 280 -21.89 -20.39 -0.19
CA GLY A 280 -20.75 -21.26 -0.44
C GLY A 280 -20.73 -21.87 -1.85
N GLU A 281 -21.40 -21.21 -2.79
CA GLU A 281 -21.56 -21.60 -4.20
C GLU A 281 -20.83 -20.59 -5.12
N LEU A 282 -20.87 -20.81 -6.43
CA LEU A 282 -20.34 -19.89 -7.47
C LEU A 282 -18.81 -19.68 -7.42
N PHE A 283 -18.06 -20.70 -7.02
CA PHE A 283 -16.60 -20.69 -7.00
C PHE A 283 -15.93 -20.94 -8.34
N ASP A 284 -16.72 -21.40 -9.32
CA ASP A 284 -16.39 -21.56 -10.73
C ASP A 284 -16.31 -20.22 -11.48
N LEU A 285 -16.96 -19.18 -10.96
CA LEU A 285 -16.90 -17.84 -11.54
C LEU A 285 -15.57 -17.14 -11.24
N PRO A 286 -15.11 -16.24 -12.14
CA PRO A 286 -13.96 -15.38 -11.87
C PRO A 286 -14.15 -14.56 -10.59
N PRO A 287 -13.08 -14.27 -9.81
CA PRO A 287 -13.17 -13.40 -8.64
C PRO A 287 -13.75 -12.03 -9.01
N ALA A 288 -14.78 -11.62 -8.28
CA ALA A 288 -15.33 -10.27 -8.39
C ALA A 288 -14.41 -9.26 -7.68
N VAL A 289 -14.09 -8.18 -8.38
CA VAL A 289 -13.36 -7.04 -7.79
C VAL A 289 -14.34 -6.20 -6.96
N MET A 290 -14.26 -6.32 -5.64
CA MET A 290 -15.16 -5.62 -4.71
C MET A 290 -14.69 -4.20 -4.40
N LYS A 291 -13.37 -3.98 -4.48
CA LYS A 291 -12.72 -2.67 -4.33
C LYS A 291 -11.42 -2.64 -5.14
N LYS A 292 -11.28 -1.61 -5.98
CA LYS A 292 -10.06 -1.33 -6.75
C LYS A 292 -9.00 -0.64 -5.87
N ALA A 293 -7.73 -0.81 -6.23
CA ALA A 293 -6.62 -0.12 -5.59
C ALA A 293 -6.65 1.39 -5.89
N GLU A 294 -6.26 2.23 -4.91
CA GLU A 294 -5.96 3.63 -5.13
C GLU A 294 -4.54 3.74 -5.72
N VAL A 295 -4.44 4.13 -6.99
CA VAL A 295 -3.16 4.24 -7.70
C VAL A 295 -2.84 5.67 -8.13
N LYS A 296 -1.57 6.04 -8.09
CA LYS A 296 -1.04 7.25 -8.73
C LYS A 296 -0.41 6.84 -10.06
N CYS A 297 -1.00 7.25 -11.16
CA CYS A 297 -0.44 7.06 -12.50
C CYS A 297 0.43 8.26 -12.92
N VAL A 298 1.32 8.03 -13.88
CA VAL A 298 1.98 9.08 -14.65
C VAL A 298 1.54 8.92 -16.10
N ASP A 299 1.19 10.02 -16.77
CA ASP A 299 1.00 10.00 -18.22
C ASP A 299 2.39 9.89 -18.87
N ALA A 300 2.57 8.99 -19.84
CA ALA A 300 3.79 8.92 -20.64
C ALA A 300 4.18 10.32 -21.10
N VAL A 301 5.35 10.79 -20.67
CA VAL A 301 5.91 12.04 -21.19
C VAL A 301 6.16 11.77 -22.67
N PRO A 302 5.58 12.55 -23.61
CA PRO A 302 5.86 12.36 -25.01
C PRO A 302 7.38 12.42 -25.20
N ARG A 303 7.98 11.35 -25.73
CA ARG A 303 9.42 11.29 -26.03
C ARG A 303 9.75 12.57 -26.80
N ARG A 304 10.43 13.52 -26.16
CA ARG A 304 10.88 14.75 -26.81
C ARG A 304 11.81 14.29 -27.92
N ARG A 305 11.34 14.34 -29.17
CA ARG A 305 12.18 14.11 -30.36
C ARG A 305 13.47 14.90 -30.12
N ARG A 306 14.59 14.18 -29.94
CA ARG A 306 15.92 14.78 -30.03
C ARG A 306 15.95 15.43 -31.40
N ARG A 307 15.80 16.75 -31.44
CA ARG A 307 16.18 17.53 -32.62
C ARG A 307 17.66 17.28 -32.80
N THR A 308 18.00 16.40 -33.72
CA THR A 308 19.32 16.36 -34.32
C THR A 308 19.53 17.72 -34.97
N SER A 309 20.34 18.56 -34.32
CA SER A 309 20.80 19.81 -34.89
C SER A 309 21.86 19.47 -35.92
N SER A 310 21.43 19.28 -37.16
CA SER A 310 22.29 19.36 -38.33
C SER A 310 21.94 20.63 -39.11
N GLU A 311 22.97 21.46 -39.31
CA GLU A 311 23.07 22.56 -40.30
C GLU A 311 22.30 23.86 -39.99
N SER A 312 22.84 25.07 -40.15
CA SER A 312 24.15 25.51 -40.62
C SER A 312 24.38 26.97 -40.20
N ARG A 313 25.66 27.32 -40.04
CA ARG A 313 26.17 28.68 -39.80
C ARG A 313 25.69 29.66 -40.87
N SER A 314 25.30 30.86 -40.45
CA SER A 314 25.71 32.08 -41.16
C SER A 314 26.14 33.14 -40.13
N ILE A 315 27.33 33.68 -40.39
CA ILE A 315 28.03 34.70 -39.60
C ILE A 315 27.75 36.05 -40.26
N GLN A 316 27.40 37.06 -39.47
CA GLN A 316 27.83 38.47 -39.53
C GLN A 316 26.83 39.33 -38.73
N LYS A 317 27.18 40.44 -38.08
CA LYS A 317 28.39 40.98 -37.43
C LYS A 317 27.89 42.25 -36.71
N ASP A 318 28.64 42.67 -35.69
CA ASP A 318 28.76 44.06 -35.20
C ASP A 318 27.71 44.68 -34.25
N SER A 319 28.03 44.53 -32.96
CA SER A 319 28.45 45.63 -32.05
C SER A 319 27.44 46.54 -31.32
N PRO A 320 27.85 47.13 -30.16
CA PRO A 320 27.07 47.12 -28.92
C PRO A 320 26.70 48.51 -28.38
N ARG A 321 25.83 48.60 -27.35
CA ARG A 321 25.94 49.65 -26.32
C ARG A 321 25.04 49.48 -25.08
N SER A 322 25.67 49.80 -23.93
CA SER A 322 25.15 50.54 -22.76
C SER A 322 24.11 49.84 -21.86
N SER A 323 24.38 49.44 -20.61
CA SER A 323 24.89 50.10 -19.37
C SER A 323 23.81 50.63 -18.42
N LYS A 324 24.08 50.43 -17.10
CA LYS A 324 23.47 51.00 -15.87
C LYS A 324 22.16 50.35 -15.39
N GLY A 325 21.91 50.12 -14.10
CA GLY A 325 22.61 50.42 -12.83
C GLY A 325 22.01 49.53 -11.71
N LYS A 326 22.77 49.21 -10.64
CA LYS A 326 22.71 49.84 -9.29
C LYS A 326 21.30 49.83 -8.67
N SER A 327 21.01 49.50 -7.41
CA SER A 327 21.79 49.26 -6.19
C SER A 327 20.77 48.87 -5.09
N SER A 328 21.07 47.90 -4.22
CA SER A 328 21.40 48.10 -2.78
C SER A 328 20.25 48.25 -1.77
N LEU A 329 20.51 47.69 -0.59
CA LEU A 329 20.12 48.09 0.77
C LEU A 329 18.96 47.32 1.46
N SER A 330 19.39 46.25 2.15
CA SER A 330 19.24 46.03 3.59
C SER A 330 18.40 47.01 4.41
N ARG A 331 17.52 46.46 5.26
CA ARG A 331 17.28 46.99 6.61
C ARG A 331 16.83 45.89 7.57
N SER A 332 17.56 45.81 8.67
CA SER A 332 17.41 44.92 9.82
C SER A 332 16.69 45.65 10.97
N MET A 333 16.37 44.87 12.02
CA MET A 333 16.02 45.26 13.39
C MET A 333 14.59 45.81 13.56
N THR A 334 13.82 45.55 14.62
CA THR A 334 13.89 44.78 15.87
C THR A 334 12.52 44.93 16.52
N GLU A 335 12.14 44.00 17.40
CA GLU A 335 11.54 44.24 18.72
C GLU A 335 10.52 43.16 19.08
N SER A 336 10.78 42.45 20.17
CA SER A 336 9.73 41.78 20.94
C SER A 336 10.15 41.80 22.40
N LYS A 337 9.48 42.69 23.15
CA LYS A 337 9.33 42.62 24.60
C LYS A 337 8.37 41.49 24.94
N SER A 338 8.65 40.71 25.96
CA SER A 338 7.71 40.46 27.06
C SER A 338 8.41 39.64 28.15
N GLY A 339 8.20 40.07 29.38
CA GLY A 339 8.60 39.35 30.57
C GLY A 339 7.42 38.67 31.25
N ASP A 340 7.78 38.08 32.38
CA ASP A 340 6.97 37.84 33.58
C ASP A 340 6.28 36.47 33.75
N SER A 341 6.95 35.65 34.57
CA SER A 341 6.47 35.06 35.83
C SER A 341 5.00 34.67 35.97
N ARG A 342 4.76 33.37 36.26
CA ARG A 342 4.24 32.85 37.56
C ARG A 342 3.77 31.38 37.44
N LYS A 343 4.27 30.54 38.35
CA LYS A 343 3.63 29.29 38.83
C LYS A 343 2.53 29.66 39.85
N PRO A 344 1.50 28.82 40.06
CA PRO A 344 1.54 27.68 41.01
C PRO A 344 0.92 26.41 40.38
N GLY A 345 1.18 25.16 40.79
CA GLY A 345 1.26 24.60 42.14
C GLY A 345 -0.09 23.98 42.52
N PHE A 346 -0.32 22.69 42.23
CA PHE A 346 -1.33 21.86 42.90
C PHE A 346 -0.93 20.37 42.87
N SER A 347 -0.80 19.82 44.07
CA SER A 347 -0.66 18.40 44.42
C SER A 347 -2.02 17.83 44.82
N PHE A 348 -2.31 16.54 44.56
CA PHE A 348 -2.73 15.57 45.61
C PHE A 348 -3.14 14.17 45.08
N PHE A 349 -2.69 13.14 45.85
CA PHE A 349 -3.17 11.77 46.10
C PHE A 349 -3.34 10.76 44.94
N GLY A 350 -3.08 9.45 45.11
CA GLY A 350 -2.78 8.65 46.30
C GLY A 350 -2.67 7.14 45.95
N LYS A 351 -1.92 6.41 46.78
CA LYS A 351 -1.60 4.97 46.75
C LYS A 351 -2.88 4.11 46.84
N LYS A 352 -3.04 3.06 46.01
CA LYS A 352 -2.68 1.63 46.24
C LYS A 352 -3.11 1.05 47.59
N GLN A 353 -4.09 0.14 47.52
CA GLN A 353 -4.10 -1.14 48.26
C GLN A 353 -3.90 -2.26 47.25
#